data_AF-A0ABD1PJB8-F1
#
_entry.id   AF-A0ABD1PJB8-F1
#
_cell.length_a   1.000
_cell.length_b   1.000
_cell.length_c   1.000
_cell.angle_alpha   90.00
_cell.angle_beta   90.00
_cell.angle_gamma   90.00
#
_symmetry.space_group_name_H-M   'P 1'
#
loop_
_entity.id
_entity.type
_entity.pdbx_description
1 polymer ?
#
loop_
_entity_poly.entity_id
_entity_poly.type
_entity_poly.pdbx_seq_one_letter_code
_entity_poly.pdbx_strand_id
1 'polypeptide(L)'
;MKLSELENCEYEIVEIMDVNEEFIVVVSLELVHGYKSVFKPRKEELVVQTVVILLTEMLKFSHQIPAFPLKEDEQGGIPKGSWELDSAAVPQYLLCSRLRAR
;
A
#
# COMPACT_ATOMS: atom_id res chain seq x y z
N MET A 1 0.45 -18.28 15.96
CA MET A 1 -0.36 -17.10 15.63
C MET A 1 -1.82 -17.53 15.68
N LYS A 2 -2.60 -17.00 16.62
CA LYS A 2 -4.05 -17.27 16.67
C LYS A 2 -4.77 -16.29 15.71
N LEU A 3 -5.87 -16.73 15.10
CA LEU A 3 -6.72 -15.84 14.27
C LEU A 3 -7.16 -14.58 15.04
N SER A 4 -7.38 -14.69 16.35
CA SER A 4 -7.72 -13.57 17.24
C SER A 4 -6.61 -12.52 17.40
N GLU A 5 -5.35 -12.84 17.07
CA GLU A 5 -4.24 -11.87 17.09
C GLU A 5 -4.24 -11.01 15.82
N LEU A 6 -4.72 -11.56 14.68
CA LEU A 6 -4.87 -10.83 13.42
C LEU A 6 -6.01 -9.82 13.46
N GLU A 7 -7.01 -10.03 14.33
CA GLU A 7 -8.14 -9.10 14.54
C GLU A 7 -7.70 -7.73 15.07
N ASN A 8 -6.49 -7.62 15.65
CA ASN A 8 -5.93 -6.38 16.20
C ASN A 8 -4.71 -5.86 15.41
N CYS A 9 -4.36 -6.49 14.28
CA CYS A 9 -3.25 -6.03 13.46
C CYS A 9 -3.68 -4.84 12.59
N GLU A 10 -2.95 -3.74 12.67
CA GLU A 10 -3.03 -2.67 11.68
C GLU A 10 -2.22 -3.07 10.44
N TYR A 11 -2.85 -3.02 9.28
CA TYR A 11 -2.20 -3.30 7.99
C TYR A 11 -1.97 -2.02 7.22
N GLU A 12 -0.86 -2.00 6.48
CA GLU A 12 -0.52 -1.00 5.49
C GLU A 12 -0.34 -1.68 4.13
N ILE A 13 -0.67 -0.97 3.05
CA ILE A 13 -0.41 -1.44 1.69
C ILE A 13 0.93 -0.88 1.26
N VAL A 14 1.79 -1.74 0.74
CA VAL A 14 3.12 -1.37 0.27
C VAL A 14 3.41 -1.91 -1.12
N GLU A 15 4.22 -1.19 -1.88
CA GLU A 15 4.86 -1.65 -3.11
C GLU A 15 6.27 -2.16 -2.77
N ILE A 16 6.62 -3.36 -3.23
CA ILE A 16 7.98 -3.89 -3.08
C ILE A 16 8.84 -3.30 -4.21
N MET A 17 9.89 -2.57 -3.82
CA MET A 17 10.81 -1.91 -4.74
C MET A 17 12.03 -2.76 -5.07
N ASP A 18 12.54 -3.49 -4.08
CA ASP A 18 13.73 -4.33 -4.21
C ASP A 18 13.72 -5.46 -3.18
N VAL A 19 14.39 -6.57 -3.51
CA VAL A 19 14.52 -7.76 -2.64
C VAL A 19 15.92 -8.33 -2.81
N ASN A 20 16.60 -8.57 -1.69
CA ASN A 20 17.85 -9.32 -1.69
C ASN A 20 17.87 -10.37 -0.56
N GLU A 21 19.05 -10.95 -0.32
CA GLU A 21 19.24 -12.04 0.64
C GLU A 21 19.04 -11.62 2.10
N GLU A 22 19.09 -10.33 2.41
CA GLU A 22 19.03 -9.80 3.79
C GLU A 22 17.78 -8.95 4.04
N PHE A 23 17.25 -8.26 3.02
CA PHE A 23 16.20 -7.27 3.17
C PHE A 23 15.26 -7.16 1.97
N ILE A 24 14.10 -6.56 2.25
CA ILE A 24 13.06 -6.17 1.32
C ILE A 24 12.88 -4.66 1.47
N VAL A 25 12.99 -3.92 0.36
CA VAL A 25 12.73 -2.49 0.32
C VAL A 25 11.30 -2.28 -0.15
N VAL A 26 10.52 -1.54 0.62
CA VAL A 26 9.12 -1.25 0.32
C VAL A 26 8.82 0.25 0.35
N VAL A 27 7.75 0.64 -0.32
CA VAL A 27 7.18 1.99 -0.29
C VAL A 27 5.73 1.90 0.12
N SER A 28 5.32 2.69 1.11
CA SER A 28 3.94 2.81 1.54
C SER A 28 3.06 3.41 0.44
N LEU A 29 1.88 2.82 0.23
CA LEU A 29 0.88 3.33 -0.69
C LEU A 29 -0.29 3.96 0.07
N GLU A 30 -0.84 5.05 -0.48
CA GLU A 30 -2.04 5.71 0.04
C GLU A 30 -3.15 5.76 -1.02
N LEU A 31 -4.41 5.69 -0.56
CA LEU A 31 -5.58 5.79 -1.43
C LEU A 31 -5.64 7.19 -2.06
N VAL A 32 -5.81 7.24 -3.38
CA VAL A 32 -6.02 8.48 -4.12
C VAL A 32 -7.43 9.00 -3.84
N HIS A 33 -7.52 10.23 -3.34
CA HIS A 33 -8.80 10.85 -3.02
C HIS A 33 -9.74 10.86 -4.24
N GLY A 34 -11.00 10.44 -4.05
CA GLY A 34 -12.00 10.34 -5.12
C GLY A 34 -12.06 8.98 -5.80
N TYR A 35 -11.08 8.11 -5.56
CA TYR A 35 -11.05 6.74 -6.07
C TYR A 35 -11.33 5.74 -4.95
N LYS A 36 -11.81 4.55 -5.33
CA LYS A 36 -12.09 3.46 -4.39
C LYS A 36 -10.91 2.51 -4.21
N SER A 37 -10.11 2.35 -5.25
CA SER A 37 -9.13 1.29 -5.40
C SER A 37 -7.83 1.75 -6.06
N VAL A 38 -7.70 3.05 -6.32
CA VAL A 38 -6.46 3.63 -6.86
C VAL A 38 -5.56 4.05 -5.71
N PHE A 39 -4.35 3.52 -5.69
CA PHE A 39 -3.34 3.81 -4.70
C PHE A 39 -2.09 4.40 -5.36
N LYS A 40 -1.38 5.27 -4.64
CA LYS A 40 -0.14 5.89 -5.09
C LYS A 40 0.94 5.84 -4.01
N PRO A 41 2.23 5.92 -4.37
CA PRO A 41 3.30 6.10 -3.39
C PRO A 41 3.02 7.30 -2.47
N ARG A 42 3.02 7.04 -1.17
CA ARG A 42 2.92 8.09 -0.15
C ARG A 42 4.17 8.98 -0.25
N LYS A 43 3.96 10.28 -0.31
CA LYS A 43 5.04 11.28 -0.31
C LYS A 43 4.98 12.07 0.98
N GLU A 44 6.08 12.12 1.70
CA GLU A 44 6.26 13.06 2.82
C GLU A 44 7.29 14.09 2.38
N GLU A 45 6.94 15.38 2.51
CA GLU A 45 7.86 16.50 2.25
C GLU A 45 8.61 16.41 0.90
N LEU A 46 7.89 15.98 -0.16
CA LEU A 46 8.36 15.81 -1.54
C LEU A 46 9.23 14.57 -1.83
N VAL A 47 9.51 13.72 -0.83
CA VAL A 47 10.30 12.49 -1.00
C VAL A 47 9.43 11.26 -0.78
N VAL A 48 9.63 10.23 -1.61
CA VAL A 48 9.05 8.90 -1.37
C VAL A 48 9.89 8.24 -0.29
N GLN A 49 9.31 8.00 0.88
CA GLN A 49 10.01 7.28 1.94
C GLN A 49 10.00 5.78 1.65
N THR A 50 11.18 5.19 1.61
CA THR A 50 11.36 3.74 1.56
C THR A 50 11.54 3.18 2.97
N VAL A 51 10.95 2.02 3.21
CA VAL A 51 11.11 1.26 4.45
C VAL A 51 11.87 -0.01 4.14
N VAL A 52 12.83 -0.37 5.00
CA VAL A 52 13.59 -1.61 4.91
C VAL A 52 13.02 -2.61 5.90
N ILE A 53 12.61 -3.77 5.41
CA ILE A 53 12.14 -4.91 6.20
C ILE A 53 13.19 -6.01 6.08
N LEU A 54 13.67 -6.55 7.20
CA LEU A 54 14.63 -7.66 7.15
C LEU A 54 13.93 -8.90 6.60
N LEU A 55 14.65 -9.74 5.85
CA LEU A 55 14.10 -10.99 5.32
C LEU A 55 13.62 -11.93 6.44
N THR A 56 14.26 -11.84 7.62
CA THR A 56 13.84 -12.54 8.85
C THR A 56 12.48 -12.09 9.40
N GLU A 57 11.99 -10.93 8.95
CA GLU A 57 10.68 -10.35 9.31
C GLU A 57 9.63 -10.55 8.21
N MET A 58 9.88 -11.43 7.22
CA MET A 58 8.97 -11.69 6.11
C MET A 58 7.55 -12.10 6.56
N LEU A 59 7.38 -12.62 7.78
CA LEU A 59 6.08 -12.92 8.37
C LEU A 59 5.19 -11.68 8.61
N LYS A 60 5.72 -10.46 8.46
CA LYS A 60 4.93 -9.23 8.46
C LYS A 60 4.06 -9.08 7.21
N PHE A 61 4.38 -9.77 6.11
CA PHE A 61 3.57 -9.74 4.89
C PHE A 61 2.39 -10.70 5.02
N SER A 62 1.17 -10.19 4.85
CA SER A 62 -0.06 -11.01 4.90
C SER A 62 -0.31 -11.73 3.58
N HIS A 63 -0.38 -10.98 2.49
CA HIS A 63 -0.66 -11.50 1.15
C HIS A 63 -0.27 -10.45 0.09
N GLN A 64 -0.14 -10.90 -1.16
CA GLN A 64 0.02 -10.01 -2.31
C GLN A 64 -1.34 -9.61 -2.86
N ILE A 65 -1.56 -8.32 -3.08
CA ILE A 65 -2.78 -7.78 -3.67
C ILE A 65 -2.59 -7.73 -5.19
N PRO A 66 -3.50 -8.28 -6.01
CA PRO A 66 -3.47 -8.08 -7.45
C PRO A 66 -3.53 -6.59 -7.79
N ALA A 67 -2.60 -6.12 -8.63
CA ALA A 67 -2.42 -4.71 -8.93
C ALA A 67 -2.21 -4.49 -10.44
N PHE A 68 -2.77 -3.40 -10.96
CA PHE A 68 -2.66 -3.01 -12.37
C PHE A 68 -2.09 -1.59 -12.47
N PRO A 69 -1.01 -1.38 -13.23
CA PRO A 69 -0.41 -0.06 -13.34
C PRO A 69 -1.33 0.87 -14.13
N LEU A 70 -1.57 2.06 -13.60
CA LEU A 70 -2.34 3.08 -14.29
C LEU A 70 -1.39 4.04 -15.01
N LYS A 71 -1.76 4.40 -16.24
CA LYS A 71 -1.14 5.52 -16.94
C LYS A 71 -1.67 6.81 -16.32
N GLU A 72 -0.79 7.81 -16.23
CA GLU A 72 -1.20 9.18 -15.92
C GLU A 72 -2.33 9.58 -16.88
N ASP A 73 -3.42 10.10 -16.34
CA ASP A 73 -4.51 10.60 -17.15
C ASP A 73 -4.18 12.01 -17.66
N GLU A 74 -4.61 12.32 -18.88
CA GLU A 74 -4.40 13.66 -19.45
C GLU A 74 -5.18 14.74 -18.69
N GLN A 75 -6.15 14.33 -17.86
CA GLN A 75 -6.97 15.19 -17.01
C GLN A 75 -6.36 15.46 -15.63
N GLY A 76 -5.21 14.86 -15.30
CA GLY A 76 -4.44 15.14 -14.07
C GLY A 76 -5.05 14.61 -12.76
N GLY A 77 -6.03 13.71 -12.85
CA GLY A 77 -6.68 13.08 -11.70
C GLY A 77 -5.92 11.88 -11.12
N ILE A 78 -5.03 11.24 -11.90
CA ILE A 78 -4.27 10.04 -11.50
C ILE A 78 -2.78 10.37 -11.43
N PRO A 79 -2.21 10.43 -10.22
CA PRO A 79 -0.78 10.68 -10.06
C PRO A 79 0.08 9.61 -10.75
N LYS A 80 1.23 10.02 -11.29
CA LYS A 80 2.21 9.08 -11.86
C LYS A 80 2.64 8.03 -10.83
N GLY A 81 2.69 6.77 -11.28
CA GLY A 81 3.03 5.61 -10.43
C GLY A 81 1.86 5.09 -9.61
N SER A 82 0.62 5.39 -10.00
CA SER A 82 -0.56 4.84 -9.34
C SER A 82 -0.88 3.42 -9.81
N TRP A 83 -1.47 2.65 -8.91
CA TRP A 83 -1.92 1.28 -9.11
C TRP A 83 -3.42 1.18 -8.85
N GLU A 84 -4.15 0.51 -9.73
CA GLU A 84 -5.50 0.00 -9.42
C GLU A 84 -5.36 -1.35 -8.72
N LEU A 85 -5.89 -1.47 -7.50
CA LEU A 85 -5.86 -2.70 -6.70
C LEU A 85 -7.18 -3.46 -6.78
N ASP A 86 -7.13 -4.80 -6.78
CA ASP A 86 -8.32 -5.61 -6.64
C ASP A 86 -8.94 -5.42 -5.24
N SER A 87 -10.08 -4.71 -5.19
CA SER A 87 -10.78 -4.39 -3.94
C SER A 87 -11.22 -5.62 -3.15
N ALA A 88 -11.39 -6.79 -3.80
CA ALA A 88 -11.75 -8.03 -3.10
C ALA A 88 -10.59 -8.57 -2.25
N ALA A 89 -9.35 -8.16 -2.55
CA ALA A 89 -8.15 -8.50 -1.81
C ALA A 89 -7.74 -7.40 -0.81
N VAL A 90 -8.41 -6.23 -0.78
CA VAL A 90 -8.06 -5.15 0.15
C VAL A 90 -9.01 -5.13 1.35
N PRO A 91 -8.51 -5.07 2.58
CA PRO A 91 -9.36 -4.84 3.76
C PRO A 91 -10.22 -3.58 3.61
N GLN A 92 -11.53 -3.71 3.82
CA GLN A 92 -12.50 -2.64 3.52
C GLN A 92 -12.23 -1.32 4.25
N TYR A 93 -11.66 -1.37 5.46
CA TYR A 93 -11.33 -0.17 6.22
C TYR A 93 -10.18 0.64 5.58
N LEU A 94 -9.35 0.02 4.73
CA LEU A 94 -8.30 0.70 3.94
C LEU A 94 -8.84 1.33 2.65
N LEU A 95 -10.04 0.92 2.20
CA LEU A 95 -10.73 1.49 1.03
C LEU A 95 -11.61 2.70 1.40
N CYS A 96 -11.86 2.93 2.69
CA CYS A 96 -12.79 3.95 3.16
C CYS A 96 -12.04 5.23 3.52
N SER A 97 -12.16 6.28 2.70
CA SER A 97 -11.57 7.60 2.94
C SER A 97 -12.20 8.39 4.11
N ARG A 98 -13.10 7.78 4.88
CA ARG A 98 -13.73 8.41 6.06
C ARG A 98 -13.18 7.81 7.34
N LEU A 99 -12.18 8.49 7.91
CA LEU A 99 -11.98 8.83 9.34
C LEU A 99 -10.48 8.97 9.65
N ARG A 100 -9.96 10.18 9.50
CA ARG A 100 -9.01 10.73 10.46
C ARG A 100 -9.47 12.15 10.81
N ALA A 101 -10.47 12.24 11.69
CA ALA A 101 -10.60 13.43 12.51
C ALA A 101 -9.42 13.38 13.50
N ARG A 102 -8.47 14.30 13.34
CA ARG A 102 -7.57 14.71 14.42
C ARG A 102 -8.22 15.86 15.16
#